data_AF-A0AAX3WVY4-F1
#
_entry.id   AF-A0AAX3WVY4-F1
#
_cell.length_a   1.000
_cell.length_b   1.000
_cell.length_c   1.000
_cell.angle_alpha   90.00
_cell.angle_beta   90.00
_cell.angle_gamma   90.00
#
_symmetry.space_group_name_H-M   'P 1'
#
loop_
_entity.id
_entity.type
_entity.pdbx_description
1 polymer ?
#
loop_
_entity_poly.entity_id
_entity_poly.type
_entity_poly.pdbx_seq_one_letter_code
_entity_poly.pdbx_strand_id
1 'polypeptide(L)'
;MYKGNQISYDNLNEKLKKKITKADIEIVNDLTTGGIDKVLSAEQGKKLDNIVNEHVAEIKPKVDNSWQKGLYNDTDIMNLGLAHAKRTFLVRPEDWKASALNIEMMSIVLPIINFSGIIKVTYAGSWTYTNTEGGAEIIYNYAKASSTLRTHSKTITSISPLFAENYLIRDLNYNESVVTIPIVRVPHARNYLTITVELYMSQYTAMNNLKDATLVFEDLGTTWISYPWTPQTPTYLAANTYNPSSSIMNLSDKRATRVFPQVNWKASAGTPELWESILVMTKPVWGILELDIAGYSAAAGGAKIIVELGINLPSDTASPSTEFRRKLKVVTSSTGFTDNFFVEVEHRASARYLLIKVYKRNYNDPITISATFTSTVSPQTAFEFLRGFTDGAYYTNIAGVDPTLQKDFDTRISENFTLLSSFLNRK
;
A
#
# COMPACT_ATOMS: atom_id res chain seq x y z
N MET A 1 -75.00 10.99 22.44
CA MET A 1 -74.30 11.44 21.22
C MET A 1 -74.85 12.79 20.81
N TYR A 2 -74.09 13.87 20.99
CA TYR A 2 -74.47 15.20 20.53
C TYR A 2 -74.45 15.19 18.99
N LYS A 3 -75.63 15.33 18.36
CA LYS A 3 -75.71 15.64 16.93
C LYS A 3 -75.23 17.09 16.79
N GLY A 4 -73.96 17.27 16.45
CA GLY A 4 -73.42 18.59 16.15
C GLY A 4 -74.29 19.25 15.07
N ASN A 5 -74.81 20.44 15.37
CA ASN A 5 -75.60 21.22 14.42
C ASN A 5 -74.80 21.39 13.14
N GLN A 6 -75.18 20.68 12.08
CA GLN A 6 -74.70 20.95 10.73
C GLN A 6 -75.29 22.29 10.29
N ILE A 7 -74.52 23.36 10.47
CA ILE A 7 -74.86 24.67 9.93
C ILE A 7 -74.64 24.58 8.42
N SER A 8 -75.72 24.47 7.64
CA SER A 8 -75.71 24.68 6.19
C SER A 8 -75.56 26.17 5.88
N TYR A 9 -74.92 26.51 4.76
CA TYR A 9 -74.82 27.89 4.26
C TYR A 9 -76.19 28.57 4.18
N ASP A 10 -77.23 27.82 3.84
CA ASP A 10 -78.60 28.32 3.71
C ASP A 10 -79.17 28.83 5.05
N ASN A 11 -78.72 28.25 6.16
CA ASN A 11 -79.15 28.57 7.52
C ASN A 11 -78.33 29.70 8.17
N LEU A 12 -77.36 30.27 7.47
CA LEU A 12 -76.62 31.44 7.94
C LEU A 12 -77.46 32.71 7.79
N ASN A 13 -77.34 33.65 8.74
CA ASN A 13 -78.01 34.95 8.58
C ASN A 13 -77.34 35.77 7.47
N GLU A 14 -78.09 36.70 6.89
CA GLU A 14 -77.66 37.54 5.75
C GLU A 14 -76.38 38.36 6.02
N LYS A 15 -76.12 38.72 7.29
CA LYS A 15 -74.90 39.45 7.69
C LYS A 15 -73.67 38.54 7.68
N LEU A 16 -73.81 37.27 8.03
CA LEU A 16 -72.76 36.25 7.96
C LEU A 16 -72.55 35.79 6.51
N LYS A 17 -73.63 35.56 5.75
CA LYS A 17 -73.56 35.32 4.31
C LYS A 17 -72.79 36.44 3.62
N LYS A 18 -73.19 37.70 3.79
CA LYS A 18 -72.45 38.86 3.27
C LYS A 18 -70.98 38.94 3.73
N LYS A 19 -70.63 38.51 4.95
CA LYS A 19 -69.23 38.49 5.38
C LYS A 19 -68.41 37.40 4.67
N ILE A 20 -69.03 36.26 4.38
CA ILE A 20 -68.41 35.17 3.60
C ILE A 20 -68.33 35.56 2.11
N THR A 21 -69.37 36.18 1.55
CA THR A 21 -69.39 36.63 0.15
C THR A 21 -68.53 37.87 -0.10
N LYS A 22 -68.26 38.68 0.93
CA LYS A 22 -67.37 39.87 0.86
C LYS A 22 -65.92 39.55 1.24
N ALA A 23 -65.66 38.36 1.77
CA ALA A 23 -64.32 37.83 1.77
C ALA A 23 -64.08 37.37 0.32
N ASP A 24 -63.59 38.28 -0.53
CA ASP A 24 -63.04 37.97 -1.85
C ASP A 24 -61.79 37.10 -1.65
N ILE A 25 -62.00 35.88 -1.16
CA ILE A 25 -60.97 34.87 -1.03
C ILE A 25 -60.76 34.38 -2.45
N GLU A 26 -59.75 34.96 -3.09
CA GLU A 26 -59.27 34.49 -4.38
C GLU A 26 -58.73 33.06 -4.17
N ILE A 27 -59.54 32.08 -4.56
CA ILE A 27 -59.16 30.68 -4.60
C ILE A 27 -58.38 30.47 -5.90
N VAL A 28 -57.09 30.23 -5.76
CA VAL A 28 -56.20 30.04 -6.90
C VAL A 28 -56.22 28.56 -7.30
N ASN A 29 -56.40 28.31 -8.60
CA ASN A 29 -56.48 26.96 -9.17
C ASN A 29 -55.23 26.58 -9.98
N ASP A 30 -54.09 27.16 -9.65
CA ASP A 30 -52.79 26.82 -10.20
C ASP A 30 -51.71 26.94 -9.10
N LEU A 31 -50.53 26.39 -9.36
CA LEU A 31 -49.39 26.38 -8.43
C LEU A 31 -48.31 27.42 -8.82
N THR A 32 -48.57 28.25 -9.82
CA THR A 32 -47.55 29.11 -10.47
C THR A 32 -47.83 30.61 -10.31
N THR A 33 -49.10 30.96 -10.15
CA THR A 33 -49.65 32.31 -10.08
C THR A 33 -50.50 32.44 -8.82
N GLY A 34 -49.84 32.35 -7.66
CA GLY A 34 -50.42 32.59 -6.33
C GLY A 34 -49.34 33.04 -5.34
N GLY A 35 -49.69 33.97 -4.45
CA GLY A 35 -48.84 34.46 -3.36
C GLY A 35 -49.11 33.75 -2.04
N ILE A 36 -48.31 34.05 -1.00
CA ILE A 36 -48.48 33.50 0.35
C ILE A 36 -49.83 33.85 1.00
N ASP A 37 -50.58 34.78 0.42
CA ASP A 37 -51.85 35.32 0.86
C ASP A 37 -53.07 34.74 0.12
N LYS A 38 -52.86 33.79 -0.79
CA LYS A 38 -53.92 33.15 -1.59
C LYS A 38 -54.29 31.77 -1.04
N VAL A 39 -55.58 31.42 -1.15
CA VAL A 39 -56.09 30.13 -0.68
C VAL A 39 -56.00 29.11 -1.81
N LEU A 40 -55.30 28.01 -1.56
CA LEU A 40 -55.18 26.89 -2.51
C LEU A 40 -56.52 26.16 -2.64
N SER A 41 -56.95 25.87 -3.87
CA SER A 41 -58.15 25.05 -4.09
C SER A 41 -57.93 23.61 -3.60
N ALA A 42 -59.00 22.94 -3.14
CA ALA A 42 -58.93 21.55 -2.72
C ALA A 42 -58.49 20.61 -3.86
N GLU A 43 -58.83 20.94 -5.11
CA GLU A 43 -58.41 20.18 -6.29
C GLU A 43 -56.91 20.29 -6.55
N GLN A 44 -56.32 21.48 -6.37
CA GLN A 44 -54.87 21.66 -6.49
C GLN A 44 -54.13 21.02 -5.31
N GLY A 45 -54.70 21.08 -4.11
CA GLY A 45 -54.17 20.35 -2.94
C GLY A 45 -54.03 18.86 -3.22
N LYS A 46 -55.04 18.24 -3.85
CA LYS A 46 -54.97 16.82 -4.26
C LYS A 46 -53.90 16.55 -5.33
N LYS A 47 -53.76 17.44 -6.32
CA LYS A 47 -52.71 17.30 -7.35
C LYS A 47 -51.31 17.40 -6.75
N LEU A 48 -51.10 18.35 -5.84
CA LEU A 48 -49.83 18.53 -5.16
C LEU A 48 -49.48 17.30 -4.30
N ASP A 49 -50.43 16.79 -3.52
CA ASP A 49 -50.25 15.58 -2.72
C ASP A 49 -49.83 14.38 -3.58
N ASN A 50 -50.47 14.17 -4.73
CA ASN A 50 -50.08 13.10 -5.66
C ASN A 50 -48.64 13.28 -6.18
N ILE A 51 -48.26 14.48 -6.63
CA ILE A 51 -46.91 14.76 -7.14
C ILE A 51 -45.85 14.53 -6.05
N VAL A 52 -46.13 14.98 -4.81
CA VAL A 52 -45.24 14.78 -3.68
C VAL A 52 -45.08 13.29 -3.40
N ASN A 53 -46.18 12.53 -3.37
CA ASN A 53 -46.15 11.09 -3.12
C ASN A 53 -45.39 10.32 -4.23
N GLU A 54 -45.56 10.69 -5.49
CA GLU A 54 -44.81 10.13 -6.62
C GLU A 54 -43.30 10.42 -6.49
N HIS A 55 -42.92 11.68 -6.25
CA HIS A 55 -41.50 12.04 -6.04
C HIS A 55 -40.89 11.36 -4.82
N VAL A 56 -41.65 11.26 -3.72
CA VAL A 56 -41.21 10.53 -2.51
C VAL A 56 -40.98 9.06 -2.85
N ALA A 57 -41.89 8.42 -3.61
CA ALA A 57 -41.73 7.03 -4.03
C ALA A 57 -40.48 6.82 -4.92
N GLU A 58 -40.15 7.78 -5.80
CA GLU A 58 -38.94 7.73 -6.63
C GLU A 58 -37.64 7.97 -5.83
N ILE A 59 -37.67 8.85 -4.82
CA ILE A 59 -36.50 9.21 -4.01
C ILE A 59 -36.24 8.17 -2.92
N LYS A 60 -37.28 7.58 -2.34
CA LYS A 60 -37.20 6.60 -1.25
C LYS A 60 -36.16 5.50 -1.49
N PRO A 61 -36.13 4.77 -2.63
CA PRO A 61 -35.09 3.76 -2.86
C PRO A 61 -33.68 4.35 -2.99
N LYS A 62 -33.52 5.61 -3.43
CA LYS A 62 -32.21 6.27 -3.49
C LYS A 62 -31.71 6.63 -2.09
N VAL A 63 -32.61 7.06 -1.21
CA VAL A 63 -32.30 7.42 0.18
C VAL A 63 -32.13 6.20 1.07
N ASP A 64 -32.98 5.18 0.91
CA ASP A 64 -32.85 3.91 1.63
C ASP A 64 -31.54 3.17 1.27
N ASN A 65 -31.03 3.37 0.05
CA ASN A 65 -29.72 2.87 -0.38
C ASN A 65 -28.57 3.88 -0.17
N SER A 66 -28.84 5.04 0.44
CA SER A 66 -27.82 6.05 0.75
C SER A 66 -27.26 5.87 2.17
N TRP A 67 -26.06 6.39 2.40
CA TRP A 67 -25.39 6.30 3.70
C TRP A 67 -26.12 7.16 4.75
N GLN A 68 -26.79 6.53 5.71
CA GLN A 68 -27.47 7.23 6.79
C GLN A 68 -26.64 7.14 8.08
N LYS A 69 -26.18 8.31 8.56
CA LYS A 69 -25.41 8.42 9.80
C LYS A 69 -26.28 8.02 11.00
N GLY A 70 -25.92 6.94 11.70
CA GLY A 70 -26.56 6.52 12.95
C GLY A 70 -27.67 5.46 12.84
N LEU A 71 -27.88 4.88 11.66
CA LEU A 71 -28.72 3.68 11.46
C LEU A 71 -27.83 2.45 11.21
N TYR A 72 -28.30 1.27 11.62
CA TYR A 72 -27.65 -0.03 11.31
C TYR A 72 -27.76 -0.28 9.80
N ASN A 73 -26.78 0.21 9.06
CA ASN A 73 -26.44 -0.27 7.72
C ASN A 73 -25.42 -1.39 7.90
N ASP A 74 -25.42 -2.46 7.10
CA ASP A 74 -24.34 -3.48 7.10
C ASP A 74 -22.97 -2.78 6.95
N THR A 75 -22.34 -2.43 8.08
CA THR A 75 -21.33 -1.36 8.23
C THR A 75 -19.99 -1.67 7.57
N ASP A 76 -19.87 -2.90 7.10
CA ASP A 76 -18.58 -3.51 6.85
C ASP A 76 -18.26 -3.55 5.37
N ILE A 77 -19.17 -3.12 4.47
CA ILE A 77 -18.96 -3.14 3.01
C ILE A 77 -19.14 -1.76 2.39
N MET A 78 -18.12 -1.29 1.68
CA MET A 78 -18.12 -0.02 0.96
C MET A 78 -18.15 -0.27 -0.56
N ASN A 79 -19.20 0.20 -1.23
CA ASN A 79 -19.26 0.24 -2.69
C ASN A 79 -18.39 1.38 -3.20
N LEU A 80 -17.34 1.08 -3.97
CA LEU A 80 -16.44 2.06 -4.57
C LEU A 80 -16.62 2.17 -6.09
N GLY A 81 -17.58 1.43 -6.65
CA GLY A 81 -17.91 1.38 -8.07
C GLY A 81 -18.40 0.00 -8.49
N LEU A 82 -18.89 -0.12 -9.73
CA LEU A 82 -19.37 -1.40 -10.27
C LEU A 82 -18.33 -2.53 -10.11
N ALA A 83 -17.09 -2.21 -10.47
CA ALA A 83 -15.93 -3.09 -10.50
C ALA A 83 -15.09 -3.10 -9.21
N HIS A 84 -15.47 -2.31 -8.20
CA HIS A 84 -14.64 -2.06 -7.02
C HIS A 84 -15.48 -2.00 -5.74
N ALA A 85 -15.18 -2.87 -4.80
CA ALA A 85 -15.79 -2.85 -3.48
C ALA A 85 -14.79 -3.29 -2.41
N LYS A 86 -15.06 -2.89 -1.18
CA LYS A 86 -14.23 -3.17 -0.01
C LYS A 86 -15.09 -3.74 1.10
N ARG A 87 -14.62 -4.78 1.80
CA ARG A 87 -15.25 -5.33 3.00
C ARG A 87 -14.24 -5.42 4.15
N THR A 88 -14.67 -5.11 5.37
CA THR A 88 -13.88 -5.27 6.58
C THR A 88 -14.48 -6.37 7.44
N PHE A 89 -13.64 -7.24 7.99
CA PHE A 89 -14.02 -8.22 8.98
C PHE A 89 -13.27 -7.92 10.28
N LEU A 90 -13.96 -8.11 11.39
CA LEU A 90 -13.35 -8.09 12.71
C LEU A 90 -13.28 -9.52 13.23
N VAL A 91 -12.07 -10.02 13.43
CA VAL A 91 -11.82 -11.31 14.10
C VAL A 91 -11.49 -11.03 15.55
N ARG A 92 -12.21 -11.68 16.43
CA ARG A 92 -12.03 -11.62 17.87
C ARG A 92 -11.28 -12.87 18.36
N PRO A 93 -10.59 -12.79 19.51
CA PRO A 93 -9.95 -13.95 20.13
C PRO A 93 -10.89 -15.16 20.27
N GLU A 94 -12.16 -14.93 20.57
CA GLU A 94 -13.19 -15.95 20.76
C GLU A 94 -13.72 -16.60 19.46
N ASP A 95 -13.40 -16.05 18.28
CA ASP A 95 -13.81 -16.65 17.00
C ASP A 95 -12.97 -17.88 16.64
N TRP A 96 -11.77 -17.97 17.23
CA TRP A 96 -10.88 -19.13 17.13
C TRP A 96 -11.46 -20.28 17.96
N LYS A 97 -11.56 -21.48 17.36
CA LYS A 97 -12.29 -22.63 17.93
C LYS A 97 -11.60 -23.24 19.13
N ALA A 98 -10.27 -23.18 19.18
CA ALA A 98 -9.48 -23.93 20.14
C ALA A 98 -8.87 -23.05 21.23
N SER A 99 -8.61 -23.69 22.38
CA SER A 99 -7.75 -23.12 23.42
C SER A 99 -6.36 -22.74 22.86
N ALA A 100 -5.60 -21.90 23.57
CA ALA A 100 -4.31 -21.32 23.15
C ALA A 100 -3.15 -22.31 22.84
N LEU A 101 -3.47 -23.58 22.59
CA LEU A 101 -2.56 -24.70 22.36
C LEU A 101 -2.58 -25.21 20.91
N ASN A 102 -3.65 -24.95 20.15
CA ASN A 102 -3.77 -25.49 18.79
C ASN A 102 -3.46 -24.45 17.71
N ILE A 103 -2.91 -24.95 16.62
CA ILE A 103 -2.76 -24.21 15.36
C ILE A 103 -4.14 -24.18 14.72
N GLU A 104 -4.58 -23.01 14.28
CA GLU A 104 -5.87 -22.85 13.64
C GLU A 104 -5.73 -22.10 12.32
N MET A 105 -6.64 -22.41 11.40
CA MET A 105 -6.75 -21.74 10.11
C MET A 105 -8.05 -20.97 10.05
N MET A 106 -7.97 -19.70 9.69
CA MET A 106 -9.11 -18.92 9.27
C MET A 106 -9.05 -18.76 7.75
N SER A 107 -10.17 -19.00 7.08
CA SER A 107 -10.33 -18.79 5.64
C SER A 107 -11.35 -17.69 5.40
N ILE A 108 -10.96 -16.68 4.62
CA ILE A 108 -11.90 -15.73 4.01
C ILE A 108 -12.51 -16.43 2.81
N VAL A 109 -13.81 -16.73 2.85
CA VAL A 109 -14.53 -17.42 1.78
C VAL A 109 -15.27 -16.41 0.93
N LEU A 110 -14.90 -16.32 -0.34
CA LEU A 110 -15.53 -15.46 -1.35
C LEU A 110 -16.35 -16.35 -2.30
N PRO A 111 -17.69 -16.23 -2.36
CA PRO A 111 -18.55 -17.04 -3.23
C PRO A 111 -18.50 -16.56 -4.68
N ILE A 112 -17.33 -16.71 -5.30
CA ILE A 112 -17.04 -16.24 -6.65
C ILE A 112 -16.87 -17.43 -7.58
N ILE A 113 -17.72 -17.53 -8.61
CA ILE A 113 -17.63 -18.56 -9.67
C ILE A 113 -16.64 -18.14 -10.76
N ASN A 114 -16.76 -16.89 -11.23
CA ASN A 114 -15.89 -16.32 -12.25
C ASN A 114 -15.24 -15.05 -11.70
N PHE A 115 -13.92 -14.97 -11.78
CA PHE A 115 -13.16 -13.82 -11.31
C PHE A 115 -12.05 -13.50 -12.29
N SER A 116 -11.81 -12.21 -12.55
CA SER A 116 -10.62 -11.76 -13.24
C SER A 116 -10.27 -10.38 -12.72
N GLY A 117 -9.15 -10.27 -12.00
CA GLY A 117 -8.69 -9.01 -11.45
C GLY A 117 -7.77 -9.17 -10.24
N ILE A 118 -7.91 -8.25 -9.28
CA ILE A 118 -7.05 -8.16 -8.12
C ILE A 118 -7.88 -8.34 -6.84
N ILE A 119 -7.36 -9.18 -5.94
CA ILE A 119 -7.84 -9.28 -4.56
C ILE A 119 -6.76 -8.72 -3.67
N LYS A 120 -7.02 -7.60 -3.02
CA LYS A 120 -6.12 -7.01 -2.03
C LYS A 120 -6.63 -7.33 -0.63
N VAL A 121 -5.76 -7.84 0.22
CA VAL A 121 -6.09 -8.15 1.61
C VAL A 121 -5.12 -7.43 2.54
N THR A 122 -5.66 -6.68 3.49
CA THR A 122 -4.90 -6.00 4.55
C THR A 122 -5.29 -6.58 5.89
N TYR A 123 -4.31 -7.11 6.60
CA TYR A 123 -4.44 -7.59 7.98
C TYR A 123 -3.82 -6.57 8.91
N ALA A 124 -4.52 -6.20 9.98
CA ALA A 124 -3.99 -5.38 11.07
C ALA A 124 -4.19 -6.10 12.40
N GLY A 125 -3.10 -6.38 13.11
CA GLY A 125 -3.10 -7.06 14.40
C GLY A 125 -3.08 -6.09 15.58
N SER A 126 -3.75 -6.46 16.67
CA SER A 126 -3.70 -5.77 17.97
C SER A 126 -2.68 -6.41 18.93
N TRP A 127 -2.27 -5.68 19.97
CA TRP A 127 -1.36 -6.11 21.03
C TRP A 127 -2.07 -6.64 22.30
N THR A 128 -3.22 -7.29 22.16
CA THR A 128 -4.05 -7.59 23.36
C THR A 128 -3.60 -8.86 24.10
N TYR A 129 -3.24 -9.93 23.40
CA TYR A 129 -2.93 -11.24 23.98
C TYR A 129 -1.52 -11.73 23.64
N THR A 130 -1.05 -11.40 22.45
CA THR A 130 0.28 -11.74 21.95
C THR A 130 0.87 -10.53 21.26
N ASN A 131 2.20 -10.45 21.18
CA ASN A 131 2.81 -9.35 20.44
C ASN A 131 2.73 -9.63 18.93
N THR A 132 1.64 -9.19 18.30
CA THR A 132 1.46 -9.22 16.83
C THR A 132 1.28 -7.82 16.27
N GLU A 133 1.93 -6.83 16.89
CA GLU A 133 1.85 -5.44 16.44
C GLU A 133 2.26 -5.33 14.96
N GLY A 134 1.51 -4.51 14.23
CA GLY A 134 1.65 -4.35 12.79
C GLY A 134 0.58 -5.12 12.03
N GLY A 135 1.00 -5.79 10.96
CA GLY A 135 0.08 -6.34 10.00
C GLY A 135 0.75 -6.83 8.73
N ALA A 136 -0.07 -7.11 7.73
CA ALA A 136 0.38 -7.49 6.41
C ALA A 136 -0.53 -6.93 5.33
N GLU A 137 0.04 -6.57 4.18
CA GLU A 137 -0.71 -6.26 2.98
C GLU A 137 -0.30 -7.21 1.86
N ILE A 138 -1.31 -7.83 1.24
CA ILE A 138 -1.13 -8.86 0.22
C ILE A 138 -1.99 -8.52 -0.99
N ILE A 139 -1.42 -8.69 -2.17
CA ILE A 139 -2.09 -8.53 -3.46
C ILE A 139 -2.07 -9.90 -4.15
N TYR A 140 -3.25 -10.39 -4.47
CA TYR A 140 -3.43 -11.56 -5.34
C TYR A 140 -3.88 -11.07 -6.71
N ASN A 141 -3.09 -11.35 -7.76
CA ASN A 141 -3.55 -11.21 -9.14
C ASN A 141 -4.13 -12.56 -9.56
N TYR A 142 -5.44 -12.58 -9.77
CA TYR A 142 -6.19 -13.82 -9.86
C TYR A 142 -7.18 -13.77 -11.01
N ALA A 143 -7.21 -14.85 -11.79
CA ALA A 143 -8.24 -15.06 -12.80
C ALA A 143 -8.65 -16.53 -12.84
N LYS A 144 -9.96 -16.78 -12.71
CA LYS A 144 -10.58 -18.09 -12.86
C LYS A 144 -11.89 -18.00 -13.64
N ALA A 145 -12.22 -19.09 -14.32
CA ALA A 145 -13.54 -19.33 -14.90
C ALA A 145 -14.02 -20.71 -14.43
N SER A 146 -15.06 -20.75 -13.57
CA SER A 146 -15.47 -21.96 -12.86
C SER A 146 -14.29 -22.62 -12.12
N SER A 147 -14.02 -23.92 -12.31
CA SER A 147 -12.87 -24.66 -11.76
C SER A 147 -11.55 -24.40 -12.50
N THR A 148 -11.54 -23.68 -13.62
CA THR A 148 -10.31 -23.48 -14.41
C THR A 148 -9.58 -22.22 -13.96
N LEU A 149 -8.41 -22.41 -13.36
CA LEU A 149 -7.49 -21.32 -13.05
C LEU A 149 -6.75 -20.87 -14.30
N ARG A 150 -6.73 -19.56 -14.53
CA ARG A 150 -6.00 -18.94 -15.66
C ARG A 150 -4.75 -18.23 -15.21
N THR A 151 -4.86 -17.39 -14.18
CA THR A 151 -3.73 -16.65 -13.63
C THR A 151 -3.80 -16.69 -12.11
N HIS A 152 -2.63 -16.83 -11.49
CA HIS A 152 -2.48 -16.70 -10.06
C HIS A 152 -1.07 -16.20 -9.74
N SER A 153 -1.00 -15.06 -9.07
CA SER A 153 0.20 -14.66 -8.35
C SER A 153 -0.18 -14.04 -7.01
N LYS A 154 0.73 -14.17 -6.06
CA LYS A 154 0.64 -13.58 -4.72
C LYS A 154 1.86 -12.72 -4.48
N THR A 155 1.61 -11.49 -4.06
CA THR A 155 2.63 -10.53 -3.68
C THR A 155 2.33 -10.03 -2.27
N ILE A 156 3.20 -10.33 -1.31
CA ILE A 156 3.20 -9.71 0.01
C ILE A 156 3.89 -8.36 -0.16
N THR A 157 3.12 -7.26 -0.18
CA THR A 157 3.67 -5.91 -0.37
C THR A 157 4.36 -5.42 0.89
N SER A 158 3.79 -5.74 2.06
CA SER A 158 4.38 -5.48 3.36
C SER A 158 3.94 -6.54 4.36
N ILE A 159 4.82 -6.87 5.32
CA ILE A 159 4.49 -7.69 6.48
C ILE A 159 5.46 -7.34 7.62
N SER A 160 4.93 -7.03 8.80
CA SER A 160 5.75 -6.78 9.98
C SER A 160 6.32 -8.10 10.54
N PRO A 161 7.57 -8.11 11.07
CA PRO A 161 8.20 -9.33 11.58
C PRO A 161 7.36 -10.08 12.61
N LEU A 162 6.80 -9.37 13.59
CA LEU A 162 5.96 -9.94 14.65
C LEU A 162 4.67 -10.56 14.09
N PHE A 163 4.06 -9.95 13.08
CA PHE A 163 2.91 -10.55 12.41
C PHE A 163 3.30 -11.83 11.64
N ALA A 164 4.44 -11.84 10.95
CA ALA A 164 4.95 -12.99 10.19
C ALA A 164 5.33 -14.19 11.07
N GLU A 165 5.79 -13.94 12.31
CA GLU A 165 6.08 -14.98 13.30
C GLU A 165 4.82 -15.66 13.82
N ASN A 166 3.71 -14.90 13.91
CA ASN A 166 2.48 -15.37 14.54
C ASN A 166 1.42 -15.85 13.54
N TYR A 167 1.48 -15.37 12.29
CA TYR A 167 0.54 -15.73 11.24
C TYR A 167 1.25 -16.10 9.95
N LEU A 168 0.79 -17.20 9.34
CA LEU A 168 1.20 -17.66 8.02
C LEU A 168 0.07 -17.41 7.03
N ILE A 169 0.24 -16.43 6.14
CA ILE A 169 -0.68 -16.18 5.04
C ILE A 169 -0.40 -17.20 3.94
N ARG A 170 -1.38 -18.03 3.60
CA ARG A 170 -1.26 -19.10 2.60
C ARG A 170 -1.62 -18.60 1.21
N ASP A 171 -1.38 -19.42 0.20
CA ASP A 171 -1.89 -19.15 -1.15
C ASP A 171 -3.41 -19.33 -1.18
N LEU A 172 -4.07 -18.69 -2.13
CA LEU A 172 -5.50 -18.89 -2.32
C LEU A 172 -5.81 -20.33 -2.72
N ASN A 173 -6.88 -20.89 -2.18
CA ASN A 173 -7.47 -22.13 -2.68
C ASN A 173 -8.78 -21.78 -3.38
N TYR A 174 -9.17 -22.59 -4.38
CA TYR A 174 -10.38 -22.34 -5.14
C TYR A 174 -11.03 -23.65 -5.56
N ASN A 175 -12.35 -23.58 -5.76
CA ASN A 175 -13.12 -24.62 -6.44
C ASN A 175 -14.12 -23.95 -7.39
N GLU A 176 -15.11 -24.70 -7.87
CA GLU A 176 -16.13 -24.22 -8.82
C GLU A 176 -16.96 -23.05 -8.30
N SER A 177 -17.15 -22.94 -6.98
CA SER A 177 -18.10 -21.99 -6.40
C SER A 177 -17.46 -20.93 -5.51
N VAL A 178 -16.27 -21.19 -4.97
CA VAL A 178 -15.62 -20.30 -4.01
C VAL A 178 -14.14 -20.07 -4.30
N VAL A 179 -13.64 -18.94 -3.81
CA VAL A 179 -12.22 -18.65 -3.61
C VAL A 179 -12.03 -18.49 -2.10
N THR A 180 -10.98 -19.08 -1.55
CA THR A 180 -10.66 -19.03 -0.13
C THR A 180 -9.26 -18.48 0.06
N ILE A 181 -9.10 -17.58 1.03
CA ILE A 181 -7.82 -16.97 1.39
C ILE A 181 -7.48 -17.43 2.81
N PRO A 182 -6.60 -18.43 2.97
CA PRO A 182 -6.30 -18.99 4.27
C PRO A 182 -5.21 -18.19 4.98
N ILE A 183 -5.38 -18.00 6.28
CA ILE A 183 -4.36 -17.54 7.21
C ILE A 183 -4.31 -18.52 8.39
N VAL A 184 -3.10 -18.97 8.72
CA VAL A 184 -2.86 -19.92 9.82
C VAL A 184 -2.23 -19.16 10.97
N ARG A 185 -2.68 -19.40 12.21
CA ARG A 185 -2.12 -18.79 13.43
C ARG A 185 -1.30 -19.81 14.22
N VAL A 186 -0.28 -19.34 14.93
CA VAL A 186 0.44 -20.15 15.93
C VAL A 186 -0.44 -20.35 17.18
N PRO A 187 -0.20 -21.39 18.02
CA PRO A 187 -1.02 -21.70 19.19
C PRO A 187 -1.37 -20.53 20.10
N HIS A 188 -0.38 -19.69 20.41
CA HIS A 188 -0.53 -18.56 21.32
C HIS A 188 -1.13 -17.31 20.67
N ALA A 189 -1.07 -17.17 19.34
CA ALA A 189 -1.57 -15.99 18.65
C ALA A 189 -3.09 -15.96 18.66
N ARG A 190 -3.69 -15.06 19.44
CA ARG A 190 -5.16 -14.93 19.58
C ARG A 190 -5.60 -13.46 19.64
N ASN A 191 -4.90 -12.61 18.90
CA ASN A 191 -5.20 -11.18 18.90
C ASN A 191 -6.44 -10.86 18.09
N TYR A 192 -7.03 -9.70 18.37
CA TYR A 192 -7.95 -9.07 17.44
C TYR A 192 -7.25 -8.85 16.10
N LEU A 193 -7.93 -9.23 15.01
CA LEU A 193 -7.51 -8.93 13.64
C LEU A 193 -8.59 -8.11 12.95
N THR A 194 -8.20 -6.96 12.41
CA THR A 194 -9.02 -6.26 11.43
C THR A 194 -8.55 -6.68 10.04
N ILE A 195 -9.46 -7.24 9.25
CA ILE A 195 -9.15 -7.79 7.93
C ILE A 195 -9.94 -7.01 6.90
N THR A 196 -9.26 -6.27 6.04
CA THR A 196 -9.87 -5.60 4.91
C THR A 196 -9.64 -6.40 3.63
N VAL A 197 -10.70 -6.66 2.87
CA VAL A 197 -10.66 -7.27 1.54
C VAL A 197 -11.18 -6.28 0.51
N GLU A 198 -10.37 -5.96 -0.48
CA GLU A 198 -10.73 -5.11 -1.60
C GLU A 198 -10.69 -5.92 -2.90
N LEU A 199 -11.77 -5.85 -3.68
CA LEU A 199 -11.88 -6.51 -4.98
C LEU A 199 -11.83 -5.48 -6.09
N TYR A 200 -10.97 -5.71 -7.07
CA TYR A 200 -10.89 -4.94 -8.32
C TYR A 200 -11.14 -5.92 -9.47
N MET A 201 -12.26 -5.82 -10.18
CA MET A 201 -12.65 -6.78 -11.23
C MET A 201 -13.18 -6.10 -12.49
N SER A 202 -13.12 -6.78 -13.64
CA SER A 202 -13.41 -6.14 -14.93
C SER A 202 -14.89 -6.10 -15.35
N GLN A 203 -15.75 -7.02 -14.88
CA GLN A 203 -17.07 -7.25 -15.49
C GLN A 203 -18.24 -7.58 -14.55
N TYR A 204 -18.03 -7.67 -13.23
CA TYR A 204 -19.07 -8.06 -12.28
C TYR A 204 -19.22 -7.05 -11.14
N THR A 205 -20.34 -7.12 -10.43
CA THR A 205 -20.58 -6.33 -9.22
C THR A 205 -19.69 -6.85 -8.09
N ALA A 206 -18.55 -6.18 -7.87
CA ALA A 206 -17.63 -6.50 -6.77
C ALA A 206 -18.34 -6.55 -5.41
N MET A 207 -19.34 -5.67 -5.25
CA MET A 207 -20.20 -5.59 -4.08
C MET A 207 -20.94 -6.91 -3.81
N ASN A 208 -21.55 -7.55 -4.82
CA ASN A 208 -22.32 -8.79 -4.60
C ASN A 208 -21.41 -9.93 -4.11
N ASN A 209 -20.20 -10.03 -4.68
CA ASN A 209 -19.22 -11.03 -4.27
C ASN A 209 -18.73 -10.81 -2.83
N LEU A 210 -18.58 -9.55 -2.40
CA LEU A 210 -18.18 -9.24 -1.03
C LEU A 210 -19.34 -9.33 -0.03
N LYS A 211 -20.59 -9.12 -0.45
CA LYS A 211 -21.76 -9.20 0.42
C LYS A 211 -21.90 -10.57 1.08
N ASP A 212 -21.65 -11.62 0.32
CA ASP A 212 -21.80 -12.99 0.78
C ASP A 212 -20.47 -13.61 1.25
N ALA A 213 -19.42 -12.79 1.35
CA ALA A 213 -18.14 -13.22 1.88
C ALA A 213 -18.24 -13.56 3.38
N THR A 214 -17.62 -14.66 3.80
CA THR A 214 -17.68 -15.14 5.19
C THR A 214 -16.31 -15.54 5.72
N LEU A 215 -16.18 -15.68 7.03
CA LEU A 215 -15.02 -16.26 7.68
C LEU A 215 -15.34 -17.68 8.14
N VAL A 216 -14.42 -18.61 7.89
CA VAL A 216 -14.52 -20.00 8.35
C VAL A 216 -13.27 -20.33 9.15
N PHE A 217 -13.45 -20.90 10.34
CA PHE A 217 -12.37 -21.28 11.25
C PHE A 217 -12.24 -22.81 11.32
N GLU A 218 -11.02 -23.32 11.32
CA GLU A 218 -10.69 -24.74 11.38
C GLU A 218 -9.56 -24.98 12.40
N ASP A 219 -9.76 -25.96 13.28
CA ASP A 219 -8.74 -26.42 14.21
C ASP A 219 -7.85 -27.45 13.51
N LEU A 220 -6.56 -27.14 13.37
CA LEU A 220 -5.56 -28.01 12.75
C LEU A 220 -4.80 -28.86 13.77
N GLY A 221 -5.14 -28.76 15.07
CA GLY A 221 -4.51 -29.49 16.17
C GLY A 221 -3.15 -28.93 16.59
N THR A 222 -2.39 -29.73 17.34
CA THR A 222 -1.09 -29.32 17.93
C THR A 222 0.12 -29.65 17.06
N THR A 223 -0.04 -30.49 16.03
CA THR A 223 1.06 -31.04 15.23
C THR A 223 0.86 -30.80 13.73
N TRP A 224 0.50 -29.57 13.35
CA TRP A 224 0.42 -29.23 11.94
C TRP A 224 1.82 -29.21 11.32
N ILE A 225 2.00 -29.94 10.22
CA ILE A 225 3.31 -30.35 9.67
C ILE A 225 4.25 -29.19 9.31
N SER A 226 3.72 -27.96 9.21
CA SER A 226 4.50 -26.78 8.81
C SER A 226 4.77 -25.80 9.96
N TYR A 227 4.50 -26.16 11.22
CA TYR A 227 4.83 -25.34 12.39
C TYR A 227 6.01 -25.94 13.18
N PRO A 228 7.01 -25.14 13.60
CA PRO A 228 7.16 -23.70 13.31
C PRO A 228 7.50 -23.43 11.84
N TRP A 229 6.97 -22.34 11.28
CA TRP A 229 7.31 -21.90 9.92
C TRP A 229 8.40 -20.83 9.94
N THR A 230 9.11 -20.69 8.82
CA THR A 230 9.95 -19.52 8.58
C THR A 230 9.08 -18.28 8.38
N PRO A 231 9.29 -17.19 9.15
CA PRO A 231 8.52 -15.96 8.98
C PRO A 231 8.55 -15.47 7.54
N GLN A 232 7.38 -15.11 7.02
CA GLN A 232 7.26 -14.59 5.66
C GLN A 232 7.82 -13.17 5.57
N THR A 233 8.55 -12.90 4.50
CA THR A 233 9.03 -11.55 4.17
C THR A 233 8.18 -10.96 3.04
N PRO A 234 8.17 -9.63 2.84
CA PRO A 234 7.62 -9.04 1.64
C PRO A 234 8.18 -9.73 0.39
N THR A 235 7.37 -9.96 -0.64
CA THR A 235 7.80 -10.67 -1.86
C THR A 235 8.93 -9.93 -2.59
N TYR A 236 9.00 -8.60 -2.44
CA TYR A 236 10.14 -7.80 -2.92
C TYR A 236 11.44 -8.04 -2.15
N LEU A 237 11.36 -8.63 -0.95
CA LEU A 237 12.48 -8.95 -0.05
C LEU A 237 12.74 -10.45 0.09
N ALA A 238 11.86 -11.32 -0.43
CA ALA A 238 12.17 -12.74 -0.51
C ALA A 238 13.51 -12.88 -1.23
N ALA A 239 14.42 -13.70 -0.70
CA ALA A 239 15.66 -14.07 -1.35
C ALA A 239 15.31 -14.74 -2.67
N ASN A 240 15.03 -13.92 -3.70
CA ASN A 240 15.04 -14.35 -5.07
C ASN A 240 16.37 -15.09 -5.22
N THR A 241 16.33 -16.27 -5.84
CA THR A 241 17.40 -16.65 -6.77
C THR A 241 17.73 -15.39 -7.54
N TYR A 242 18.76 -14.70 -7.08
CA TYR A 242 18.96 -13.31 -7.41
C TYR A 242 19.29 -13.29 -8.90
N ASN A 243 18.35 -12.83 -9.69
CA ASN A 243 18.56 -12.61 -11.11
C ASN A 243 18.69 -11.10 -11.30
N PRO A 244 19.91 -10.59 -11.57
CA PRO A 244 20.18 -9.15 -11.67
C PRO A 244 19.33 -8.44 -12.72
N SER A 245 18.77 -9.18 -13.69
CA SER A 245 17.85 -8.61 -14.69
C SER A 245 16.41 -8.45 -14.18
N SER A 246 15.97 -9.29 -13.24
CA SER A 246 14.61 -9.24 -12.67
C SER A 246 14.44 -8.23 -11.54
N SER A 247 15.53 -7.75 -10.96
CA SER A 247 15.53 -6.74 -9.89
C SER A 247 15.46 -5.29 -10.41
N ILE A 248 15.36 -5.12 -11.74
CA ILE A 248 15.26 -3.81 -12.38
C ILE A 248 13.83 -3.60 -12.88
N MET A 249 13.12 -2.68 -12.24
CA MET A 249 11.83 -2.20 -12.70
C MET A 249 12.02 -1.08 -13.70
N ASN A 250 11.66 -1.33 -14.95
CA ASN A 250 11.64 -0.29 -15.99
C ASN A 250 10.37 0.55 -15.83
N LEU A 251 10.51 1.84 -15.51
CA LEU A 251 9.39 2.76 -15.36
C LEU A 251 9.12 3.52 -16.67
N SER A 252 10.17 3.74 -17.48
CA SER A 252 10.14 4.35 -18.82
C SER A 252 11.54 4.26 -19.46
N ASP A 253 11.67 4.58 -20.75
CA ASP A 253 12.97 4.64 -21.44
C ASP A 253 14.03 5.49 -20.71
N LYS A 254 13.56 6.53 -20.00
CA LYS A 254 14.40 7.47 -19.26
C LYS A 254 14.47 7.20 -17.76
N ARG A 255 13.70 6.26 -17.22
CA ARG A 255 13.66 6.02 -15.77
C ARG A 255 13.53 4.54 -15.45
N ALA A 256 14.46 4.03 -14.65
CA ALA A 256 14.41 2.68 -14.13
C ALA A 256 14.85 2.67 -12.67
N THR A 257 14.45 1.63 -11.95
CA THR A 257 14.82 1.39 -10.55
C THR A 257 15.39 0.01 -10.42
N ARG A 258 16.55 -0.14 -9.78
CA ARG A 258 17.19 -1.42 -9.44
C ARG A 258 17.24 -1.58 -7.94
N VAL A 259 16.79 -2.74 -7.45
CA VAL A 259 17.00 -3.15 -6.06
C VAL A 259 18.19 -4.10 -6.02
N PHE A 260 19.20 -3.77 -5.22
CA PHE A 260 20.37 -4.62 -4.99
C PHE A 260 20.03 -5.76 -4.02
N PRO A 261 20.79 -6.87 -4.00
CA PRO A 261 20.65 -7.85 -2.95
C PRO A 261 20.81 -7.19 -1.58
N GLN A 262 20.08 -7.71 -0.60
CA GLN A 262 20.21 -7.26 0.79
C GLN A 262 21.67 -7.38 1.25
N VAL A 263 22.19 -6.29 1.80
CA VAL A 263 23.55 -6.26 2.36
C VAL A 263 23.47 -6.75 3.79
N ASN A 264 23.88 -7.99 4.00
CA ASN A 264 23.98 -8.60 5.32
C ASN A 264 25.41 -8.47 5.83
N TRP A 265 25.62 -7.57 6.80
CA TRP A 265 26.89 -7.35 7.46
C TRP A 265 27.28 -8.57 8.31
N LYS A 266 28.53 -9.02 8.23
CA LYS A 266 29.06 -10.26 8.79
C LYS A 266 29.89 -10.02 10.05
N ALA A 267 30.66 -8.94 10.12
CA ALA A 267 31.44 -8.65 11.32
C ALA A 267 30.56 -8.09 12.44
N SER A 268 31.06 -8.17 13.67
CA SER A 268 30.48 -7.55 14.85
C SER A 268 30.30 -6.03 14.70
N ALA A 269 29.45 -5.47 15.56
CA ALA A 269 29.30 -4.03 15.73
C ALA A 269 30.66 -3.36 15.96
N GLY A 270 30.89 -2.19 15.34
CA GLY A 270 32.12 -1.43 15.44
C GLY A 270 33.28 -1.87 14.53
N THR A 271 33.13 -2.95 13.76
CA THR A 271 34.07 -3.30 12.69
C THR A 271 33.64 -2.64 11.39
N PRO A 272 34.46 -1.78 10.76
CA PRO A 272 34.15 -1.19 9.47
C PRO A 272 34.04 -2.25 8.39
N GLU A 273 33.00 -2.16 7.57
CA GLU A 273 32.80 -3.07 6.43
C GLU A 273 32.35 -2.26 5.22
N LEU A 274 32.71 -2.74 4.03
CA LEU A 274 32.36 -2.09 2.77
C LEU A 274 31.48 -3.01 1.93
N TRP A 275 30.38 -2.45 1.47
CA TRP A 275 29.66 -2.96 0.31
C TRP A 275 29.91 -2.04 -0.88
N GLU A 276 30.25 -2.61 -2.03
CA GLU A 276 30.59 -1.84 -3.24
C GLU A 276 29.97 -2.47 -4.48
N SER A 277 29.14 -1.71 -5.20
CA SER A 277 28.67 -2.08 -6.54
C SER A 277 29.39 -1.24 -7.60
N ILE A 278 29.79 -1.89 -8.69
CA ILE A 278 30.63 -1.31 -9.74
C ILE A 278 29.87 -1.33 -11.06
N LEU A 279 29.83 -0.20 -11.76
CA LEU A 279 29.44 -0.11 -13.16
C LEU A 279 30.68 0.17 -14.01
N VAL A 280 30.99 -0.74 -14.94
CA VAL A 280 31.96 -0.48 -16.00
C VAL A 280 31.25 0.30 -17.11
N MET A 281 31.60 1.56 -17.26
CA MET A 281 30.93 2.43 -18.22
C MET A 281 31.43 2.16 -19.64
N THR A 282 30.49 1.92 -20.56
CA THR A 282 30.77 1.75 -21.99
C THR A 282 30.18 2.87 -22.84
N LYS A 283 29.32 3.71 -22.24
CA LYS A 283 28.67 4.86 -22.86
C LYS A 283 28.71 6.06 -21.91
N PRO A 284 28.69 7.29 -22.44
CA PRO A 284 28.53 8.49 -21.63
C PRO A 284 27.20 8.54 -20.85
N VAL A 285 27.20 9.15 -19.66
CA VAL A 285 26.07 9.15 -18.72
C VAL A 285 25.70 10.58 -18.30
N TRP A 286 24.44 10.95 -18.51
CA TRP A 286 23.86 12.19 -18.00
C TRP A 286 22.50 11.95 -17.39
N GLY A 287 22.36 12.26 -16.11
CA GLY A 287 21.11 12.03 -15.40
C GLY A 287 21.22 12.23 -13.90
N ILE A 288 20.20 11.76 -13.20
CA ILE A 288 20.09 11.81 -11.75
C ILE A 288 20.04 10.37 -11.24
N LEU A 289 20.98 10.02 -10.38
CA LEU A 289 21.00 8.77 -9.62
C LEU A 289 20.47 9.03 -8.21
N GLU A 290 19.30 8.51 -7.91
CA GLU A 290 18.70 8.51 -6.58
C GLU A 290 19.03 7.17 -5.91
N LEU A 291 19.61 7.20 -4.71
CA LEU A 291 19.84 6.05 -3.86
C LEU A 291 18.88 6.14 -2.67
N ASP A 292 18.05 5.12 -2.53
CA ASP A 292 17.19 4.92 -1.36
C ASP A 292 17.75 3.75 -0.55
N ILE A 293 18.15 4.01 0.68
CA ILE A 293 18.80 3.04 1.55
C ILE A 293 17.95 2.89 2.81
N ALA A 294 17.44 1.69 3.02
CA ALA A 294 16.59 1.35 4.15
C ALA A 294 17.32 0.33 5.05
N GLY A 295 17.53 0.69 6.30
CA GLY A 295 17.92 -0.23 7.36
C GLY A 295 16.72 -1.04 7.84
N TYR A 296 16.99 -2.25 8.32
CA TYR A 296 15.93 -3.18 8.72
C TYR A 296 15.26 -2.82 10.04
N SER A 297 15.98 -2.25 11.02
CA SER A 297 15.38 -1.73 12.25
C SER A 297 15.14 -0.22 12.21
N ALA A 298 14.21 0.22 13.05
CA ALA A 298 13.98 1.64 13.31
C ALA A 298 15.23 2.37 13.82
N ALA A 299 16.18 1.67 14.45
CA ALA A 299 17.42 2.25 14.96
C ALA A 299 18.46 2.52 13.85
N ALA A 300 18.48 1.68 12.79
CA ALA A 300 19.29 1.94 11.61
C ALA A 300 18.68 3.04 10.72
N GLY A 301 17.35 3.15 10.71
CA GLY A 301 16.60 4.12 9.93
C GLY A 301 16.90 4.02 8.42
N GLY A 302 16.96 5.14 7.72
CA GLY A 302 17.25 5.15 6.28
C GLY A 302 17.78 6.50 5.77
N ALA A 303 18.21 6.52 4.52
CA ALA A 303 18.64 7.72 3.82
C ALA A 303 18.28 7.72 2.34
N LYS A 304 17.96 8.92 1.84
CA LYS A 304 17.80 9.20 0.42
C LYS A 304 18.90 10.14 -0.05
N ILE A 305 19.70 9.69 -1.01
CA ILE A 305 20.83 10.43 -1.58
C ILE A 305 20.56 10.66 -3.05
N ILE A 306 20.82 11.87 -3.53
CA ILE A 306 20.71 12.22 -4.94
C ILE A 306 22.09 12.60 -5.45
N VAL A 307 22.47 12.00 -6.57
CA VAL A 307 23.72 12.31 -7.27
C VAL A 307 23.38 12.73 -8.69
N GLU A 308 23.69 13.99 -9.02
CA GLU A 308 23.65 14.46 -10.39
C GLU A 308 24.91 13.99 -11.11
N LEU A 309 24.74 13.22 -12.19
CA LEU A 309 25.84 12.64 -12.97
C LEU A 309 25.92 13.31 -14.34
N GLY A 310 27.11 13.73 -14.71
CA GLY A 310 27.48 14.15 -16.07
C GLY A 310 28.89 13.66 -16.37
N ILE A 311 29.00 12.47 -16.95
CA ILE A 311 30.26 11.78 -17.23
C ILE A 311 30.35 11.52 -18.73
N ASN A 312 31.41 12.02 -19.34
CA ASN A 312 31.69 11.80 -20.74
C ASN A 312 32.74 10.71 -20.93
N LEU A 313 32.47 9.82 -21.89
CA LEU A 313 33.35 8.73 -22.25
C LEU A 313 33.87 8.95 -23.68
N PRO A 314 35.18 9.17 -23.86
CA PRO A 314 35.78 9.17 -25.18
C PRO A 314 35.54 7.84 -25.90
N SER A 315 35.43 7.91 -27.24
CA SER A 315 35.24 6.74 -28.10
C SER A 315 36.44 5.79 -28.08
N ASP A 316 37.66 6.31 -27.93
CA ASP A 316 38.87 5.53 -27.70
C ASP A 316 38.88 4.96 -26.28
N THR A 317 38.97 3.64 -26.11
CA THR A 317 39.02 2.96 -24.81
C THR A 317 40.26 3.26 -23.98
N ALA A 318 41.36 3.74 -24.57
CA ALA A 318 42.59 4.05 -23.86
C ALA A 318 42.54 5.41 -23.12
N SER A 319 41.68 6.34 -23.57
CA SER A 319 41.54 7.65 -22.95
C SER A 319 40.70 7.59 -21.65
N PRO A 320 41.03 8.34 -20.58
CA PRO A 320 40.21 8.37 -19.37
C PRO A 320 38.84 9.05 -19.61
N SER A 321 37.82 8.67 -18.85
CA SER A 321 36.55 9.40 -18.84
C SER A 321 36.68 10.73 -18.13
N THR A 322 35.94 11.75 -18.60
CA THR A 322 35.95 13.09 -18.00
C THR A 322 34.65 13.36 -17.26
N GLU A 323 34.75 13.78 -16.01
CA GLU A 323 33.62 14.15 -15.18
C GLU A 323 33.34 15.65 -15.32
N PHE A 324 32.15 15.99 -15.79
CA PHE A 324 31.72 17.37 -15.94
C PHE A 324 30.85 17.84 -14.78
N ARG A 325 30.13 16.90 -14.14
CA ARG A 325 29.24 17.20 -13.02
C ARG A 325 29.08 15.97 -12.14
N ARG A 326 29.44 16.12 -10.86
CA ARG A 326 29.08 15.23 -9.75
C ARG A 326 28.70 16.10 -8.59
N LYS A 327 27.40 16.19 -8.32
CA LYS A 327 26.89 16.88 -7.15
C LYS A 327 26.13 15.88 -6.31
N LEU A 328 26.75 15.47 -5.21
CA LEU A 328 26.10 14.64 -4.20
C LEU A 328 25.31 15.54 -3.26
N LYS A 329 24.04 15.21 -3.09
CA LYS A 329 23.12 15.88 -2.16
C LYS A 329 22.42 14.82 -1.34
N VAL A 330 22.63 14.84 -0.02
CA VAL A 330 21.78 14.09 0.91
C VAL A 330 20.44 14.82 1.00
N VAL A 331 19.35 14.14 0.66
CA VAL A 331 18.01 14.74 0.64
C VAL A 331 17.34 14.56 2.00
N THR A 332 17.36 13.34 2.50
CA THR A 332 16.87 12.97 3.82
C THR A 332 17.77 11.89 4.39
N SER A 333 17.97 11.92 5.70
CA SER A 333 18.64 10.85 6.44
C SER A 333 18.13 10.85 7.86
N SER A 334 17.80 9.67 8.39
CA SER A 334 17.62 9.50 9.83
C SER A 334 18.96 9.69 10.55
N THR A 335 18.92 10.16 11.80
CA THR A 335 20.10 10.27 12.66
C THR A 335 20.80 8.92 12.84
N GLY A 336 20.01 7.88 13.09
CA GLY A 336 20.51 6.50 13.17
C GLY A 336 21.26 6.05 11.92
N PHE A 337 20.83 6.47 10.72
CA PHE A 337 21.55 6.12 9.50
C PHE A 337 22.91 6.81 9.41
N THR A 338 22.98 8.13 9.63
CA THR A 338 24.23 8.89 9.51
C THR A 338 25.26 8.52 10.56
N ASP A 339 24.82 8.02 11.72
CA ASP A 339 25.71 7.56 12.78
C ASP A 339 26.32 6.19 12.48
N ASN A 340 25.64 5.40 11.63
CA ASN A 340 25.96 3.99 11.40
C ASN A 340 26.48 3.69 10.00
N PHE A 341 26.19 4.54 9.01
CA PHE A 341 26.53 4.30 7.61
C PHE A 341 27.06 5.57 6.93
N PHE A 342 28.00 5.38 6.03
CA PHE A 342 28.46 6.40 5.10
C PHE A 342 28.30 5.90 3.67
N VAL A 343 27.89 6.78 2.76
CA VAL A 343 27.59 6.41 1.38
C VAL A 343 28.35 7.32 0.44
N GLU A 344 29.00 6.72 -0.54
CA GLU A 344 29.73 7.43 -1.56
C GLU A 344 29.35 6.90 -2.96
N VAL A 345 29.19 7.81 -3.91
CA VAL A 345 29.18 7.46 -5.34
C VAL A 345 30.44 8.02 -5.96
N GLU A 346 31.38 7.16 -6.37
CA GLU A 346 32.73 7.53 -6.85
C GLU A 346 32.85 7.26 -8.35
N HIS A 347 33.44 8.18 -9.10
CA HIS A 347 33.80 7.95 -10.50
C HIS A 347 35.32 7.86 -10.65
N ARG A 348 35.80 6.79 -11.29
CA ARG A 348 37.23 6.54 -11.56
C ARG A 348 37.50 6.72 -13.03
N ALA A 349 38.01 7.90 -13.39
CA ALA A 349 38.28 8.31 -14.77
C ALA A 349 39.17 7.32 -15.55
N SER A 350 40.27 6.86 -14.94
CA SER A 350 41.24 5.97 -15.58
C SER A 350 40.69 4.57 -15.88
N ALA A 351 39.81 4.07 -15.00
CA ALA A 351 39.20 2.75 -15.14
C ALA A 351 37.83 2.78 -15.81
N ARG A 352 37.26 3.98 -16.03
CA ARG A 352 35.88 4.20 -16.51
C ARG A 352 34.84 3.53 -15.62
N TYR A 353 35.05 3.58 -14.30
CA TYR A 353 34.13 2.98 -13.33
C TYR A 353 33.26 4.04 -12.67
N LEU A 354 32.02 3.67 -12.37
CA LEU A 354 31.17 4.35 -11.42
C LEU A 354 30.85 3.37 -10.28
N LEU A 355 31.21 3.74 -9.06
CA LEU A 355 31.08 2.89 -7.88
C LEU A 355 30.01 3.46 -6.95
N ILE A 356 29.17 2.60 -6.41
CA ILE A 356 28.31 2.91 -5.26
C ILE A 356 28.90 2.17 -4.07
N LYS A 357 29.31 2.92 -3.05
CA LYS A 357 29.96 2.42 -1.84
C LYS A 357 29.10 2.72 -0.65
N VAL A 358 28.85 1.71 0.18
CA VAL A 358 28.22 1.87 1.49
C VAL A 358 29.14 1.28 2.54
N TYR A 359 29.56 2.14 3.46
CA TYR A 359 30.45 1.83 4.55
C TYR A 359 29.62 1.66 5.82
N LYS A 360 29.72 0.50 6.46
CA LYS A 360 29.19 0.26 7.80
C LYS A 360 30.18 0.79 8.84
N ARG A 361 29.67 1.47 9.87
CA ARG A 361 30.45 1.99 11.00
C ARG A 361 30.23 1.17 12.27
N ASN A 362 29.05 1.28 12.86
CA ASN A 362 28.81 0.78 14.22
C ASN A 362 27.77 -0.32 14.29
N TYR A 363 26.82 -0.38 13.34
CA TYR A 363 25.61 -1.19 13.51
C TYR A 363 25.48 -2.29 12.45
N ASN A 364 25.00 -3.46 12.86
CA ASN A 364 25.00 -4.68 12.06
C ASN A 364 23.71 -4.91 11.27
N ASP A 365 22.80 -3.95 11.29
CA ASP A 365 21.52 -4.12 10.63
C ASP A 365 21.68 -4.30 9.13
N PRO A 366 21.05 -5.35 8.57
CA PRO A 366 20.96 -5.47 7.14
C PRO A 366 20.36 -4.22 6.51
N ILE A 367 20.91 -3.82 5.37
CA ILE A 367 20.37 -2.70 4.59
C ILE A 367 19.90 -3.19 3.23
N THR A 368 18.88 -2.53 2.70
CA THR A 368 18.47 -2.66 1.30
C THR A 368 18.85 -1.38 0.57
N ILE A 369 19.40 -1.52 -0.63
CA ILE A 369 19.79 -0.40 -1.48
C ILE A 369 18.95 -0.44 -2.74
N SER A 370 18.28 0.66 -3.05
CA SER A 370 17.53 0.86 -4.29
C SER A 370 18.12 2.04 -5.05
N ALA A 371 18.54 1.81 -6.29
CA ALA A 371 19.04 2.84 -7.18
C ALA A 371 17.99 3.16 -8.25
N THR A 372 17.50 4.40 -8.27
CA THR A 372 16.66 4.90 -9.36
C THR A 372 17.48 5.85 -10.22
N PHE A 373 17.59 5.57 -11.51
CA PHE A 373 18.27 6.45 -12.44
C PHE A 373 17.28 7.10 -13.39
N THR A 374 17.38 8.42 -13.52
CA THR A 374 16.62 9.22 -14.47
C THR A 374 17.57 9.85 -15.49
N SER A 375 17.56 9.35 -16.72
CA SER A 375 18.35 9.88 -17.84
C SER A 375 17.78 11.21 -18.32
N THR A 376 18.64 12.22 -18.47
CA THR A 376 18.25 13.54 -19.01
C THR A 376 18.52 13.63 -20.52
N VAL A 377 19.70 13.16 -20.95
CA VAL A 377 20.18 13.23 -22.34
C VAL A 377 21.11 12.06 -22.73
N SER A 378 21.17 10.99 -21.94
CA SER A 378 22.16 9.91 -22.18
C SER A 378 21.81 9.03 -23.38
N PRO A 379 22.82 8.63 -24.20
CA PRO A 379 22.68 7.60 -25.24
C PRO A 379 22.44 6.19 -24.67
N GLN A 380 22.51 6.02 -23.34
CA GLN A 380 22.19 4.80 -22.62
C GLN A 380 20.79 4.94 -21.99
N THR A 381 19.94 3.92 -22.16
CA THR A 381 18.64 3.90 -21.46
C THR A 381 18.86 3.75 -19.96
N ALA A 382 17.90 4.19 -19.15
CA ALA A 382 18.04 4.07 -17.70
C ALA A 382 18.14 2.59 -17.25
N PHE A 383 17.44 1.71 -17.95
CA PHE A 383 17.54 0.27 -17.74
C PHE A 383 18.94 -0.27 -18.05
N GLU A 384 19.51 0.07 -19.21
CA GLU A 384 20.87 -0.36 -19.57
C GLU A 384 21.92 0.15 -18.58
N PHE A 385 21.77 1.38 -18.11
CA PHE A 385 22.66 1.98 -17.11
C PHE A 385 22.63 1.20 -15.80
N LEU A 386 21.43 0.99 -15.24
CA LEU A 386 21.29 0.28 -13.96
C LEU A 386 21.64 -1.20 -14.08
N ARG A 387 21.44 -1.84 -15.24
CA ARG A 387 21.82 -3.24 -15.49
C ARG A 387 23.32 -3.45 -15.45
N GLY A 388 24.11 -2.45 -15.81
CA GLY A 388 25.58 -2.57 -15.85
C GLY A 388 26.25 -2.61 -14.47
N PHE A 389 25.55 -2.28 -13.39
CA PHE A 389 26.08 -2.41 -12.03
C PHE A 389 26.25 -3.89 -11.63
N THR A 390 27.30 -4.21 -10.88
CA THR A 390 27.42 -5.52 -10.22
C THR A 390 26.45 -5.62 -9.03
N ASP A 391 26.28 -6.80 -8.48
CA ASP A 391 25.37 -7.05 -7.35
C ASP A 391 25.89 -6.51 -6.02
N GLY A 392 27.13 -6.03 -6.05
CA GLY A 392 27.86 -5.62 -4.88
C GLY A 392 28.84 -6.68 -4.42
N ALA A 393 30.08 -6.28 -4.21
CA ALA A 393 31.09 -7.06 -3.52
C ALA A 393 31.12 -6.62 -2.05
N TYR A 394 31.53 -7.55 -1.20
CA TYR A 394 31.52 -7.37 0.24
C TYR A 394 32.91 -7.60 0.83
N TYR A 395 33.35 -6.65 1.64
CA TYR A 395 34.69 -6.66 2.21
C TYR A 395 34.60 -6.55 3.74
N THR A 396 34.94 -7.66 4.42
CA THR A 396 35.02 -7.76 5.90
C THR A 396 36.37 -7.29 6.46
N ASN A 397 37.40 -7.24 5.60
CA ASN A 397 38.74 -6.83 5.97
C ASN A 397 39.36 -6.07 4.79
N ILE A 398 39.93 -4.91 5.12
CA ILE A 398 40.62 -3.99 4.22
C ILE A 398 41.73 -4.72 3.45
N ALA A 399 42.39 -5.70 4.08
CA ALA A 399 43.49 -6.47 3.48
C ALA A 399 43.10 -7.33 2.25
N GLY A 400 41.81 -7.54 1.99
CA GLY A 400 41.30 -8.26 0.81
C GLY A 400 40.85 -7.35 -0.34
N VAL A 401 40.90 -6.03 -0.15
CA VAL A 401 40.58 -5.05 -1.20
C VAL A 401 41.80 -4.90 -2.09
N ASP A 402 41.62 -4.79 -3.42
CA ASP A 402 42.73 -4.56 -4.35
C ASP A 402 43.62 -3.41 -3.83
N PRO A 403 44.96 -3.53 -3.80
CA PRO A 403 45.85 -2.49 -3.27
C PRO A 403 45.63 -1.09 -3.89
N THR A 404 45.18 -1.02 -5.15
CA THR A 404 44.80 0.24 -5.81
C THR A 404 43.45 0.80 -5.35
N LEU A 405 42.56 -0.03 -4.81
CA LEU A 405 41.33 0.34 -4.11
C LEU A 405 41.57 0.66 -2.62
N GLN A 406 42.60 0.06 -2.02
CA GLN A 406 42.87 0.09 -0.57
C GLN A 406 43.45 1.43 -0.06
N LYS A 407 44.35 2.07 -0.81
CA LYS A 407 45.01 3.33 -0.41
C LYS A 407 44.03 4.51 -0.25
N ASP A 408 42.95 4.52 -1.03
CA ASP A 408 41.87 5.50 -0.91
C ASP A 408 40.99 5.26 0.33
N PHE A 409 40.82 3.99 0.73
CA PHE A 409 39.94 3.60 1.82
C PHE A 409 40.48 4.04 3.18
N ASP A 410 41.75 3.77 3.49
CA ASP A 410 42.38 4.13 4.78
C ASP A 410 42.50 5.65 4.95
N THR A 411 42.81 6.36 3.86
CA THR A 411 42.88 7.83 3.86
C THR A 411 41.50 8.44 4.08
N ARG A 412 40.45 7.90 3.47
CA ARG A 412 39.08 8.44 3.60
C ARG A 412 38.38 8.03 4.88
N ILE A 413 38.69 6.87 5.45
CA ILE A 413 38.25 6.53 6.81
C ILE A 413 38.95 7.45 7.83
N SER A 414 40.25 7.67 7.70
CA SER A 414 40.92 8.60 8.64
C SER A 414 40.45 10.05 8.46
N GLU A 415 40.29 10.57 7.24
CA GLU A 415 39.88 11.95 6.99
C GLU A 415 38.40 12.21 7.32
N ASN A 416 37.46 11.39 6.83
CA ASN A 416 36.03 11.65 7.02
C ASN A 416 35.58 11.39 8.46
N PHE A 417 36.17 10.40 9.15
CA PHE A 417 35.78 10.09 10.53
C PHE A 417 36.41 11.05 11.54
N THR A 418 37.60 11.61 11.24
CA THR A 418 38.20 12.68 12.06
C THR A 418 37.46 14.01 11.86
N LEU A 419 37.11 14.39 10.62
CA LEU A 419 36.38 15.63 10.34
C LEU A 419 34.97 15.65 10.95
N LEU A 420 34.22 14.55 10.95
CA LEU A 420 32.88 14.50 11.56
C LEU A 420 32.90 14.56 13.10
N SER A 421 33.89 13.93 13.76
CA SER A 421 34.07 14.08 15.21
C SER A 421 34.32 15.54 15.60
N SER A 422 35.08 16.28 14.78
CA SER A 422 35.32 17.71 14.97
C SER A 422 34.11 18.60 14.69
N PHE A 423 33.19 18.16 13.82
CA PHE A 423 31.96 18.88 13.48
C PHE A 423 30.86 18.66 14.53
N LEU A 424 30.79 17.46 15.13
CA LEU A 424 29.87 17.15 16.23
C LEU A 424 30.32 17.77 17.56
N ASN A 425 31.63 17.90 17.82
CA ASN A 425 32.16 18.56 19.01
C ASN A 425 32.16 20.10 18.93
N ARG A 426 31.66 20.69 17.84
CA ARG A 426 31.53 22.15 17.64
C ARG A 426 30.08 22.65 17.66
N LYS A 427 29.12 21.78 17.96
CA LYS A 427 27.79 22.15 18.43
C LYS A 427 27.71 21.86 19.92
#